data_AF-A0A2A5VMA1-F1
#
_entry.id   AF-A0A2A5VMA1-F1
#
_cell.length_a   1.000
_cell.length_b   1.000
_cell.length_c   1.000
_cell.angle_alpha   90.00
_cell.angle_beta   90.00
_cell.angle_gamma   90.00
#
_symmetry.space_group_name_H-M   'P 1'
#
loop_
_entity.id
_entity.type
_entity.pdbx_description
1 polymer ?
#
loop_
_entity_poly.entity_id
_entity_poly.type
_entity_poly.pdbx_seq_one_letter_code
_entity_poly.pdbx_strand_id
1 'polypeptide(L)'
;MRKSFISLFLVSIMISGCLGQGGDDLEFNGIEYREPPIAPDFTLLDQNGESFTLSDHNGTVIVVAFIYTACPDICLAISANMAWAKENLDGYEEAVLFISITIDPARDTVEHMAEWTELMNYDWAHLTSEQSSELVQIYRDWNVIVDNEHIAASSPPEDATNRVLLLNENNSTFKIDYPFENLSLSSTVSDLDTMAREENNLTLDSEVNWTLYKWDLDTWSWTMAEDGFLDSNADHNTHIAWVAQNANFSMLPVGVDCNGKGWVMGSGSNSHCMCDGGYERPDGEWLSCVLEGTSDEENGTNPHSESLSNYEVGHSTVTFILDKEMRKRIAYTGTSWDLEGFVVDLQTLADE
;
A
#
# COMPACT_ATOMS: atom_id res chain seq x y z
N MET A 1 14.31 83.24 -28.38
CA MET A 1 13.61 82.14 -27.68
C MET A 1 13.16 81.11 -28.72
N ARG A 2 13.85 79.97 -28.88
CA ARG A 2 13.40 78.74 -29.58
C ARG A 2 14.61 77.81 -29.84
N LYS A 3 15.15 77.19 -28.80
CA LYS A 3 16.14 76.10 -28.93
C LYS A 3 15.90 74.91 -27.99
N SER A 4 14.77 74.87 -27.28
CA SER A 4 14.59 73.92 -26.17
C SER A 4 13.51 72.84 -26.38
N PHE A 5 12.96 72.68 -27.58
CA PHE A 5 11.83 71.74 -27.80
C PHE A 5 12.14 70.50 -28.64
N ILE A 6 13.34 70.37 -29.21
CA ILE A 6 13.68 69.22 -30.07
C ILE A 6 14.32 68.07 -29.27
N SER A 7 14.81 68.32 -28.06
CA SER A 7 15.51 67.30 -27.26
C SER A 7 14.58 66.33 -26.51
N LEU A 8 13.27 66.58 -26.46
CA LEU A 8 12.35 65.75 -25.67
C LEU A 8 11.72 64.59 -26.45
N PHE A 9 11.82 64.59 -27.79
CA PHE A 9 11.21 63.54 -28.63
C PHE A 9 12.16 62.37 -28.94
N LEU A 10 13.47 62.55 -28.77
CA LEU A 10 14.47 61.50 -29.06
C LEU A 10 14.77 60.58 -27.87
N VAL A 11 14.31 60.91 -26.66
CA VAL A 11 14.49 60.06 -25.47
C VAL A 11 13.32 59.08 -25.28
N SER A 12 12.19 59.31 -25.94
CA SER A 12 11.01 58.42 -25.82
C SER A 12 11.08 57.16 -26.70
N ILE A 13 12.10 57.02 -27.57
CA ILE A 13 12.25 55.87 -28.48
C ILE A 13 13.17 54.78 -27.90
N MET A 14 13.85 55.04 -26.77
CA MET A 14 14.78 54.09 -26.13
C MET A 14 14.14 53.26 -24.99
N ILE A 15 12.81 53.12 -24.96
CA ILE A 15 12.09 52.27 -23.97
C ILE A 15 11.37 51.08 -24.63
N SER A 16 11.49 50.89 -25.96
CA SER A 16 10.98 49.67 -26.61
C SER A 16 11.93 48.47 -26.51
N GLY A 17 12.70 48.37 -25.42
CA GLY A 17 13.58 47.24 -25.14
C GLY A 17 13.03 46.43 -23.97
N CYS A 18 12.75 45.16 -24.26
CA CYS A 18 12.28 44.11 -23.34
C CYS A 18 10.76 44.11 -23.03
N LEU A 19 9.94 44.01 -24.08
CA LEU A 19 8.98 42.90 -24.03
C LEU A 19 9.84 41.65 -24.15
N GLY A 20 10.26 41.11 -23.01
CA GLY A 20 10.77 39.76 -22.94
C GLY A 20 9.73 38.88 -23.60
N GLN A 21 10.11 38.30 -24.73
CA GLN A 21 9.49 37.11 -25.26
C GLN A 21 9.26 36.20 -24.06
N GLY A 22 8.01 36.02 -23.67
CA GLY A 22 7.66 34.96 -22.73
C GLY A 22 8.27 33.72 -23.33
N GLY A 23 9.31 33.18 -22.68
CA GLY A 23 9.46 31.75 -22.72
C GLY A 23 8.11 31.24 -22.25
N ASP A 24 7.47 30.41 -23.05
CA ASP A 24 6.37 29.63 -22.55
C ASP A 24 6.96 28.83 -21.38
N ASP A 25 6.84 29.36 -20.16
CA ASP A 25 7.14 28.59 -18.95
C ASP A 25 6.18 27.41 -19.05
N LEU A 26 6.73 26.23 -19.35
CA LEU A 26 5.97 24.99 -19.45
C LEU A 26 5.32 24.78 -18.08
N GLU A 27 4.01 24.99 -18.02
CA GLU A 27 3.25 24.85 -16.78
C GLU A 27 2.92 23.37 -16.59
N PHE A 28 3.63 22.74 -15.65
CA PHE A 28 3.37 21.36 -15.25
C PHE A 28 2.25 21.29 -14.20
N ASN A 29 1.48 20.21 -14.25
CA ASN A 29 0.40 19.95 -13.30
C ASN A 29 0.95 19.41 -11.96
N GLY A 30 2.09 18.70 -12.01
CA GLY A 30 2.82 18.27 -10.83
C GLY A 30 3.70 19.35 -10.22
N ILE A 31 4.36 19.02 -9.10
CA ILE A 31 5.27 19.95 -8.43
C ILE A 31 6.61 19.97 -9.17
N GLU A 32 6.90 21.07 -9.86
CA GLU A 32 8.16 21.24 -10.58
C GLU A 32 9.33 21.57 -9.64
N TYR A 33 10.49 20.95 -9.91
CA TYR A 33 11.76 21.32 -9.30
C TYR A 33 12.35 22.56 -9.98
N ARG A 34 12.48 23.66 -9.22
CA ARG A 34 13.09 24.91 -9.72
C ARG A 34 14.52 24.76 -10.24
N GLU A 35 15.31 23.92 -9.57
CA GLU A 35 16.66 23.55 -9.97
C GLU A 35 16.74 22.02 -9.94
N PRO A 36 16.33 21.35 -11.03
CA PRO A 36 16.12 19.91 -11.02
C PRO A 36 17.48 19.19 -10.88
N PRO A 37 17.72 18.49 -9.76
CA PRO A 37 18.98 17.78 -9.56
C PRO A 37 19.01 16.53 -10.45
N ILE A 38 20.21 16.08 -10.79
CA ILE A 38 20.40 14.76 -11.42
C ILE A 38 19.94 13.69 -10.43
N ALA A 39 19.15 12.74 -10.92
CA ALA A 39 18.70 11.58 -10.18
C ALA A 39 19.91 10.71 -9.80
N PRO A 40 20.06 10.31 -8.52
CA PRO A 40 21.08 9.36 -8.12
C PRO A 40 20.89 8.02 -8.84
N ASP A 41 21.96 7.52 -9.45
CA ASP A 41 21.95 6.26 -10.19
C ASP A 41 21.84 5.05 -9.24
N PHE A 42 21.32 3.95 -9.76
CA PHE A 42 21.24 2.68 -9.05
C PHE A 42 21.24 1.49 -10.02
N THR A 43 21.58 0.32 -9.48
CA THR A 43 21.38 -0.97 -10.14
C THR A 43 20.60 -1.86 -9.18
N LEU A 44 19.45 -2.36 -9.63
CA LEU A 44 18.54 -3.23 -8.87
C LEU A 44 18.15 -4.45 -9.72
N LEU A 45 17.39 -5.37 -9.14
CA LEU A 45 16.80 -6.51 -9.84
C LEU A 45 15.32 -6.24 -10.12
N ASP A 46 14.85 -6.58 -11.31
CA ASP A 46 13.43 -6.59 -11.62
C ASP A 46 12.74 -7.88 -11.12
N GLN A 47 11.44 -8.00 -11.37
CA GLN A 47 10.64 -9.17 -11.01
C GLN A 47 11.03 -10.46 -11.77
N ASN A 48 11.85 -10.37 -12.82
CA ASN A 48 12.39 -11.52 -13.55
C ASN A 48 13.80 -11.92 -13.06
N GLY A 49 14.35 -11.18 -12.10
CA GLY A 49 15.73 -11.31 -11.63
C GLY A 49 16.76 -10.72 -12.59
N GLU A 50 16.33 -9.92 -13.57
CA GLU A 50 17.19 -9.21 -14.50
C GLU A 50 17.68 -7.90 -13.88
N SER A 51 18.93 -7.55 -14.17
CA SER A 51 19.54 -6.33 -13.66
C SER A 51 18.97 -5.10 -14.39
N PHE A 52 18.44 -4.16 -13.64
CA PHE A 52 17.99 -2.85 -14.11
C PHE A 52 18.93 -1.77 -13.61
N THR A 53 19.56 -1.00 -14.50
CA THR A 53 20.38 0.16 -14.14
C THR A 53 19.70 1.42 -14.66
N LEU A 54 19.46 2.39 -13.78
CA LEU A 54 18.72 3.60 -14.14
C LEU A 54 19.38 4.38 -15.28
N SER A 55 20.71 4.51 -15.25
CA SER A 55 21.47 5.24 -16.29
C SER A 55 21.46 4.59 -17.68
N ASP A 56 21.09 3.32 -17.81
CA ASP A 56 20.95 2.65 -19.12
C ASP A 56 19.73 3.15 -19.90
N HIS A 57 18.80 3.85 -19.24
CA HIS A 57 17.57 4.40 -19.82
C HIS A 57 17.66 5.92 -20.10
N ASN A 58 18.87 6.47 -20.19
CA ASN A 58 19.06 7.85 -20.60
C ASN A 58 18.44 8.11 -22.00
N GLY A 59 17.75 9.23 -22.15
CA GLY A 59 17.03 9.59 -23.38
C GLY A 59 15.53 9.29 -23.36
N THR A 60 15.00 8.68 -22.29
CA THR A 60 13.55 8.52 -22.07
C THR A 60 13.09 9.30 -20.84
N VAL A 61 11.80 9.64 -20.79
CA VAL A 61 11.16 10.16 -19.58
C VAL A 61 10.90 8.98 -18.65
N ILE A 62 11.20 9.10 -17.35
CA ILE A 62 11.08 7.97 -16.42
C ILE A 62 10.20 8.36 -15.22
N VAL A 63 9.12 7.61 -15.02
CA VAL A 63 8.27 7.69 -13.83
C VAL A 63 8.80 6.71 -12.79
N VAL A 64 9.16 7.21 -11.61
CA VAL A 64 9.72 6.42 -10.50
C VAL A 64 8.82 6.52 -9.29
N ALA A 65 8.18 5.42 -8.92
CA ALA A 65 7.35 5.32 -7.71
C ALA A 65 8.01 4.44 -6.64
N PHE A 66 7.92 4.83 -5.37
CA PHE A 66 8.35 4.02 -4.24
C PHE A 66 7.11 3.41 -3.57
N ILE A 67 6.96 2.09 -3.70
CA ILE A 67 5.77 1.32 -3.26
C ILE A 67 6.22 -0.01 -2.63
N TYR A 68 5.29 -0.81 -2.13
CA TYR A 68 5.54 -2.22 -1.73
C TYR A 68 4.26 -3.03 -1.91
N THR A 69 4.38 -4.34 -2.14
CA THR A 69 3.25 -5.17 -2.59
C THR A 69 2.16 -5.33 -1.51
N ALA A 70 2.54 -5.35 -0.24
CA ALA A 70 1.66 -5.56 0.91
C ALA A 70 0.96 -4.29 1.42
N CYS A 71 1.14 -3.16 0.73
CA CYS A 71 0.58 -1.86 1.12
C CYS A 71 -0.94 -1.84 0.93
N PRO A 72 -1.75 -1.67 2.01
CA PRO A 72 -3.21 -1.77 1.91
C PRO A 72 -3.90 -0.48 1.44
N ASP A 73 -3.15 0.62 1.24
CA ASP A 73 -3.69 1.97 1.04
C ASP A 73 -3.13 2.64 -0.22
N ILE A 74 -2.26 3.65 -0.05
CA ILE A 74 -1.87 4.59 -1.11
C ILE A 74 -1.13 3.94 -2.28
N CYS A 75 -0.38 2.86 -2.04
CA CYS A 75 0.41 2.24 -3.09
C CYS A 75 -0.46 1.62 -4.19
N LEU A 76 -1.62 1.05 -3.84
CA LEU A 76 -2.57 0.50 -4.81
C LEU A 76 -3.14 1.60 -5.69
N ALA A 77 -3.45 2.77 -5.11
CA ALA A 77 -3.93 3.93 -5.86
C ALA A 77 -2.84 4.49 -6.81
N ILE A 78 -1.59 4.57 -6.36
CA ILE A 78 -0.48 5.03 -7.21
C ILE A 78 -0.24 4.08 -8.37
N SER A 79 -0.20 2.76 -8.12
CA SER A 79 -0.02 1.76 -9.17
C SER A 79 -1.18 1.78 -10.18
N ALA A 80 -2.41 1.98 -9.73
CA ALA A 80 -3.57 2.16 -10.61
C ALA A 80 -3.47 3.45 -11.45
N ASN A 81 -3.02 4.56 -10.86
CA ASN A 81 -2.80 5.82 -11.58
C ASN A 81 -1.72 5.67 -12.66
N MET A 82 -0.61 4.98 -12.35
CA MET A 82 0.47 4.69 -13.31
C MET A 82 -0.02 3.79 -14.44
N ALA A 83 -0.78 2.74 -14.14
CA ALA A 83 -1.36 1.86 -15.14
C ALA A 83 -2.28 2.63 -16.10
N TRP A 84 -3.18 3.46 -15.54
CA TRP A 84 -4.05 4.33 -16.33
C TRP A 84 -3.25 5.27 -17.22
N ALA A 85 -2.23 5.94 -16.67
CA ALA A 85 -1.41 6.87 -17.44
C ALA A 85 -0.68 6.17 -18.60
N LYS A 86 -0.10 4.99 -18.36
CA LYS A 86 0.59 4.18 -19.37
C LYS A 86 -0.35 3.81 -20.53
N GLU A 87 -1.62 3.48 -20.24
CA GLU A 87 -2.63 3.18 -21.26
C GLU A 87 -3.07 4.40 -22.08
N ASN A 88 -2.89 5.62 -21.55
CA ASN A 88 -3.37 6.87 -22.15
C ASN A 88 -2.24 7.77 -22.67
N LEU A 89 -1.03 7.23 -22.88
CA LEU A 89 0.11 8.00 -23.41
C LEU A 89 -0.06 8.41 -24.88
N ASP A 90 -0.90 7.72 -25.65
CA ASP A 90 -1.25 8.03 -27.05
C ASP A 90 -0.05 8.39 -27.95
N GLY A 91 0.82 7.42 -28.24
CA GLY A 91 1.94 7.57 -29.18
C GLY A 91 3.29 7.93 -28.55
N TYR A 92 3.35 7.96 -27.21
CA TYR A 92 4.56 8.23 -26.43
C TYR A 92 5.06 6.99 -25.66
N GLU A 93 4.54 5.80 -25.95
CA GLU A 93 4.80 4.56 -25.19
C GLU A 93 6.28 4.15 -25.20
N GLU A 94 7.02 4.46 -26.27
CA GLU A 94 8.47 4.20 -26.36
C GLU A 94 9.31 5.32 -25.74
N ALA A 95 8.72 6.51 -25.51
CA ALA A 95 9.41 7.68 -24.98
C ALA A 95 9.32 7.78 -23.44
N VAL A 96 8.39 7.05 -22.82
CA VAL A 96 8.11 7.08 -21.39
C VAL A 96 8.25 5.69 -20.79
N LEU A 97 9.09 5.58 -19.75
CA LEU A 97 9.30 4.38 -18.96
C LEU A 97 8.67 4.55 -17.57
N PHE A 98 7.98 3.52 -17.10
CA PHE A 98 7.51 3.45 -15.72
C PHE A 98 8.35 2.43 -14.97
N ILE A 99 8.68 2.74 -13.71
CA ILE A 99 9.29 1.80 -12.77
C ILE A 99 8.73 2.03 -11.36
N SER A 100 8.76 0.97 -10.56
CA SER A 100 8.54 1.03 -9.12
C SER A 100 9.73 0.46 -8.39
N ILE A 101 10.04 1.01 -7.21
CA ILE A 101 11.12 0.53 -6.33
C ILE A 101 10.48 0.14 -5.01
N THR A 102 10.75 -1.08 -4.53
CA THR A 102 10.20 -1.52 -3.25
C THR A 102 10.73 -0.67 -2.09
N ILE A 103 9.87 -0.35 -1.12
CA ILE A 103 10.28 0.16 0.21
C ILE A 103 10.34 -0.93 1.29
N ASP A 104 10.05 -2.18 0.90
CA ASP A 104 9.99 -3.33 1.80
C ASP A 104 10.68 -4.59 1.21
N PRO A 105 12.02 -4.57 1.12
CA PRO A 105 12.77 -5.69 0.54
C PRO A 105 12.75 -6.97 1.37
N ALA A 106 12.23 -6.94 2.59
CA ALA A 106 12.11 -8.16 3.39
C ALA A 106 11.03 -9.10 2.83
N ARG A 107 9.97 -8.53 2.23
CA ARG A 107 8.85 -9.27 1.63
C ARG A 107 8.88 -9.24 0.10
N ASP A 108 9.31 -8.12 -0.48
CA ASP A 108 9.35 -7.93 -1.92
C ASP A 108 10.61 -8.56 -2.53
N THR A 109 10.69 -9.89 -2.46
CA THR A 109 11.68 -10.67 -3.20
C THR A 109 11.35 -10.69 -4.68
N VAL A 110 12.31 -11.09 -5.52
CA VAL A 110 12.10 -11.21 -6.97
C VAL A 110 10.90 -12.11 -7.27
N GLU A 111 10.83 -13.29 -6.64
CA GLU A 111 9.74 -14.25 -6.84
C GLU A 111 8.39 -13.69 -6.40
N HIS A 112 8.32 -13.04 -5.23
CA HIS A 112 7.09 -12.44 -4.72
C HIS A 112 6.59 -11.31 -5.63
N MET A 113 7.49 -10.45 -6.10
CA MET A 113 7.15 -9.38 -7.04
C MET A 113 6.69 -9.93 -8.39
N ALA A 114 7.24 -11.07 -8.85
CA ALA A 114 6.79 -11.72 -10.08
C ALA A 114 5.32 -12.14 -9.99
N GLU A 115 4.97 -12.84 -8.91
CA GLU A 115 3.59 -13.27 -8.64
C GLU A 115 2.64 -12.07 -8.53
N TRP A 116 3.03 -11.05 -7.77
CA TRP A 116 2.21 -9.85 -7.57
C TRP A 116 2.02 -9.06 -8.88
N THR A 117 3.07 -8.91 -9.69
CA THR A 117 3.01 -8.17 -10.96
C THR A 117 2.11 -8.89 -11.98
N GLU A 118 2.18 -10.22 -12.03
CA GLU A 118 1.29 -11.05 -12.84
C GLU A 118 -0.17 -10.92 -12.38
N LEU A 119 -0.43 -11.02 -11.07
CA LEU A 119 -1.76 -10.89 -10.49
C LEU A 119 -2.40 -9.52 -10.79
N MET A 120 -1.61 -8.46 -10.69
CA MET A 120 -2.07 -7.09 -10.94
C MET A 120 -2.14 -6.73 -12.43
N ASN A 121 -1.62 -7.59 -13.31
CA ASN A 121 -1.50 -7.35 -14.75
C ASN A 121 -0.77 -6.04 -15.06
N TYR A 122 0.33 -5.79 -14.36
CA TYR A 122 1.19 -4.63 -14.57
C TYR A 122 2.36 -4.95 -15.50
N ASP A 123 2.66 -4.03 -16.42
CA ASP A 123 3.69 -4.19 -17.45
C ASP A 123 4.80 -3.14 -17.28
N TRP A 124 5.38 -3.08 -16.08
CA TRP A 124 6.55 -2.26 -15.83
C TRP A 124 7.46 -2.91 -14.79
N ALA A 125 8.74 -2.52 -14.79
CA ALA A 125 9.73 -3.12 -13.91
C ALA A 125 9.46 -2.75 -12.44
N HIS A 126 9.29 -3.78 -11.61
CA HIS A 126 9.21 -3.65 -10.16
C HIS A 126 10.55 -4.06 -9.56
N LEU A 127 11.22 -3.12 -8.90
CA LEU A 127 12.63 -3.22 -8.58
C LEU A 127 12.87 -3.50 -7.10
N THR A 128 13.76 -4.45 -6.83
CA THR A 128 14.22 -4.85 -5.49
C THR A 128 15.73 -5.11 -5.48
N SER A 129 16.27 -5.41 -4.29
CA SER A 129 17.62 -5.95 -4.14
C SER A 129 17.64 -7.01 -3.05
N GLU A 130 18.36 -8.09 -3.30
CA GLU A 130 18.72 -9.11 -2.30
C GLU A 130 19.49 -8.51 -1.10
N GLN A 131 20.13 -7.35 -1.30
CA GLN A 131 20.83 -6.61 -0.27
C GLN A 131 20.04 -5.37 0.13
N SER A 132 19.21 -5.47 1.15
CA SER A 132 18.39 -4.36 1.66
C SER A 132 19.17 -3.08 1.98
N SER A 133 20.47 -3.17 2.31
CA SER A 133 21.33 -2.00 2.50
C SER A 133 21.51 -1.13 1.25
N GLU A 134 21.43 -1.71 0.05
CA GLU A 134 21.49 -0.98 -1.22
C GLU A 134 20.23 -0.13 -1.40
N LEU A 135 19.07 -0.69 -1.10
CA LEU A 135 17.80 0.02 -1.12
C LEU A 135 17.73 1.14 -0.08
N VAL A 136 18.21 0.90 1.14
CA VAL A 136 18.32 1.95 2.17
C VAL A 136 19.20 3.12 1.69
N GLN A 137 20.26 2.83 0.94
CA GLN A 137 21.11 3.87 0.36
C GLN A 137 20.35 4.65 -0.73
N ILE A 138 19.62 3.95 -1.60
CA ILE A 138 18.77 4.56 -2.64
C ILE A 138 17.73 5.49 -2.00
N TYR A 139 17.02 5.05 -0.96
CA TYR A 139 16.02 5.90 -0.28
C TYR A 139 16.64 7.20 0.23
N ARG A 140 17.83 7.13 0.84
CA ARG A 140 18.56 8.31 1.31
C ARG A 140 18.96 9.24 0.17
N ASP A 141 19.54 8.69 -0.89
CA ASP A 141 20.01 9.49 -2.02
C ASP A 141 18.84 10.16 -2.76
N TRP A 142 17.69 9.47 -2.81
CA TRP A 142 16.46 9.98 -3.40
C TRP A 142 15.65 10.90 -2.47
N ASN A 143 16.03 11.01 -1.19
CA ASN A 143 15.31 11.68 -0.12
C ASN A 143 13.89 11.10 0.12
N VAL A 144 13.76 9.79 -0.01
CA VAL A 144 12.57 9.03 0.37
C VAL A 144 12.70 8.63 1.84
N ILE A 145 11.68 8.96 2.62
CA ILE A 145 11.59 8.57 4.03
C ILE A 145 10.76 7.30 4.09
N VAL A 146 11.33 6.24 4.66
CA VAL A 146 10.66 4.97 4.86
C VAL A 146 10.31 4.82 6.34
N ASP A 147 9.02 4.67 6.62
CA ASP A 147 8.51 4.40 7.97
C ASP A 147 8.36 2.88 8.16
N ASN A 148 9.38 2.27 8.75
CA ASN A 148 9.38 0.84 9.02
C ASN A 148 8.28 0.40 10.00
N GLU A 149 7.82 1.30 10.88
CA GLU A 149 6.74 0.99 11.83
C GLU A 149 5.40 0.87 11.09
N HIS A 150 5.17 1.73 10.10
CA HIS A 150 4.01 1.64 9.20
C HIS A 150 4.07 0.42 8.26
N ILE A 151 5.25 0.07 7.75
CA ILE A 151 5.44 -1.13 6.93
C ILE A 151 5.20 -2.41 7.75
N ALA A 152 5.71 -2.46 8.98
CA ALA A 152 5.48 -3.58 9.89
C ALA A 152 4.02 -3.65 10.36
N ALA A 153 3.33 -2.51 10.51
CA ALA A 153 1.90 -2.45 10.79
C ALA A 153 1.03 -2.82 9.57
N SER A 154 1.60 -2.78 8.36
CA SER A 154 1.01 -3.30 7.12
C SER A 154 1.28 -4.80 6.93
N SER A 155 1.98 -5.44 7.86
CA SER A 155 2.03 -6.90 7.94
C SER A 155 0.75 -7.42 8.58
N PRO A 156 0.17 -8.52 8.08
CA PRO A 156 -0.53 -9.44 8.97
C PRO A 156 0.43 -9.73 10.14
N PRO A 157 -0.03 -9.76 11.41
CA PRO A 157 0.85 -10.08 12.53
C PRO A 157 1.68 -11.34 12.23
N GLU A 158 2.93 -11.45 12.70
CA GLU A 158 3.79 -12.63 12.46
C GLU A 158 3.09 -13.95 12.87
N ASP A 159 2.07 -13.86 13.71
CA ASP A 159 1.19 -14.96 14.15
C ASP A 159 -0.23 -14.89 13.56
N ALA A 160 -0.42 -14.25 12.39
CA ALA A 160 -1.72 -14.16 11.74
C ALA A 160 -2.23 -15.56 11.41
N THR A 161 -3.44 -15.86 11.86
CA THR A 161 -4.07 -17.16 11.63
C THR A 161 -5.41 -16.99 10.96
N ASN A 162 -5.64 -17.78 9.91
CA ASN A 162 -6.94 -17.96 9.32
C ASN A 162 -7.72 -18.97 10.14
N ARG A 163 -8.95 -18.62 10.52
CA ARG A 163 -9.77 -19.47 11.37
C ARG A 163 -10.73 -20.29 10.52
N VAL A 164 -10.67 -21.61 10.68
CA VAL A 164 -11.60 -22.56 10.09
C VAL A 164 -12.38 -23.23 11.21
N LEU A 165 -13.71 -23.04 11.21
CA LEU A 165 -14.63 -23.62 12.19
C LEU A 165 -15.51 -24.69 11.57
N LEU A 166 -15.80 -25.74 12.34
CA LEU A 166 -16.85 -26.72 12.01
C LEU A 166 -17.78 -26.86 13.21
N LEU A 167 -19.05 -26.49 13.04
CA LEU A 167 -20.09 -26.61 14.05
C LEU A 167 -21.05 -27.77 13.68
N ASN A 168 -20.95 -28.87 14.42
CA ASN A 168 -21.73 -30.09 14.20
C ASN A 168 -23.17 -29.97 14.74
N GLU A 169 -24.06 -30.87 14.30
CA GLU A 169 -25.45 -30.94 14.77
C GLU A 169 -25.59 -31.19 16.28
N ASN A 170 -24.60 -31.85 16.90
CA ASN A 170 -24.55 -32.06 18.35
C ASN A 170 -24.02 -30.82 19.11
N ASN A 171 -23.83 -29.70 18.43
CA ASN A 171 -23.25 -28.44 18.91
C ASN A 171 -21.79 -28.54 19.37
N SER A 172 -21.09 -29.62 19.04
CA SER A 172 -19.63 -29.63 19.17
C SER A 172 -19.01 -28.77 18.06
N THR A 173 -18.04 -27.95 18.45
CA THR A 173 -17.29 -27.11 17.51
C THR A 173 -15.85 -27.58 17.43
N PHE A 174 -15.34 -27.74 16.22
CA PHE A 174 -13.91 -27.78 15.95
C PHE A 174 -13.46 -26.39 15.54
N LYS A 175 -12.39 -25.90 16.19
CA LYS A 175 -11.74 -24.63 15.88
C LYS A 175 -10.31 -24.94 15.45
N ILE A 176 -9.95 -24.44 14.27
CA ILE A 176 -8.61 -24.54 13.70
C ILE A 176 -8.15 -23.12 13.44
N ASP A 177 -7.02 -22.75 14.01
CA ASP A 177 -6.30 -21.52 13.67
C ASP A 177 -5.12 -21.95 12.79
N TYR A 178 -5.24 -21.71 11.48
CA TYR A 178 -4.27 -22.09 10.47
C TYR A 178 -3.30 -20.92 10.21
N PRO A 179 -1.98 -21.09 10.37
CA PRO A 179 -1.03 -20.00 10.12
C PRO A 179 -1.13 -19.48 8.69
N PHE A 180 -1.34 -18.16 8.53
CA PHE A 180 -1.44 -17.54 7.20
C PHE A 180 -0.15 -17.70 6.39
N GLU A 181 1.01 -17.71 7.05
CA GLU A 181 2.32 -17.96 6.43
C GLU A 181 2.43 -19.30 5.68
N ASN A 182 1.57 -20.27 6.00
CA ASN A 182 1.54 -21.57 5.31
C ASN A 182 0.71 -21.55 4.02
N LEU A 183 -0.01 -20.46 3.73
CA LEU A 183 -0.77 -20.28 2.50
C LEU A 183 0.07 -19.56 1.44
N SER A 184 -0.10 -19.95 0.18
CA SER A 184 0.39 -19.15 -0.94
C SER A 184 -0.53 -17.95 -1.15
N LEU A 185 -0.02 -16.86 -1.70
CA LEU A 185 -0.80 -15.68 -2.07
C LEU A 185 -1.86 -15.97 -3.15
N SER A 186 -1.63 -17.04 -3.92
CA SER A 186 -2.56 -17.55 -4.92
C SER A 186 -3.56 -18.58 -4.36
N SER A 187 -3.44 -18.94 -3.07
CA SER A 187 -4.33 -19.92 -2.45
C SER A 187 -5.75 -19.39 -2.39
N THR A 188 -6.69 -20.23 -2.79
CA THR A 188 -8.12 -19.95 -2.69
C THR A 188 -8.65 -20.27 -1.29
N VAL A 189 -9.86 -19.80 -0.97
CA VAL A 189 -10.55 -20.19 0.26
C VAL A 189 -10.77 -21.71 0.32
N SER A 190 -10.96 -22.37 -0.83
CA SER A 190 -11.01 -23.84 -0.94
C SER A 190 -9.69 -24.51 -0.54
N ASP A 191 -8.56 -23.92 -0.90
CA ASP A 191 -7.23 -24.43 -0.52
C ASP A 191 -7.04 -24.30 0.99
N LEU A 192 -7.35 -23.12 1.56
CA LEU A 192 -7.35 -22.89 3.02
C LEU A 192 -8.21 -23.93 3.75
N ASP A 193 -9.47 -24.13 3.32
CA ASP A 193 -10.38 -25.10 3.94
C ASP A 193 -9.81 -26.53 3.89
N THR A 194 -9.28 -26.91 2.73
CA THR A 194 -8.73 -28.26 2.52
C THR A 194 -7.48 -28.48 3.37
N MET A 195 -6.53 -27.54 3.33
CA MET A 195 -5.27 -27.62 4.08
C MET A 195 -5.52 -27.65 5.59
N ALA A 196 -6.37 -26.75 6.10
CA ALA A 196 -6.70 -26.70 7.51
C ALA A 196 -7.38 -27.99 8.01
N ARG A 197 -8.32 -28.54 7.23
CA ARG A 197 -9.02 -29.78 7.59
C ARG A 197 -8.13 -31.02 7.49
N GLU A 198 -7.33 -31.15 6.44
CA GLU A 198 -6.46 -32.31 6.22
C GLU A 198 -5.38 -32.43 7.30
N GLU A 199 -4.74 -31.30 7.68
CA GLU A 199 -3.74 -31.28 8.76
C GLU A 199 -4.32 -31.75 10.09
N ASN A 200 -5.61 -31.48 10.32
CA ASN A 200 -6.32 -31.84 11.53
C ASN A 200 -7.12 -33.16 11.42
N ASN A 201 -6.98 -33.91 10.31
CA ASN A 201 -7.73 -35.14 10.03
C ASN A 201 -9.26 -34.97 10.15
N LEU A 202 -9.79 -33.85 9.69
CA LEU A 202 -11.21 -33.51 9.73
C LEU A 202 -11.87 -33.71 8.36
N THR A 203 -13.01 -34.40 8.35
CA THR A 203 -13.83 -34.60 7.16
C THR A 203 -15.26 -34.15 7.43
N LEU A 204 -15.87 -33.48 6.45
CA LEU A 204 -17.29 -33.13 6.50
C LEU A 204 -18.11 -34.38 6.23
N ASP A 205 -19.08 -34.67 7.11
CA ASP A 205 -20.00 -35.79 6.92
C ASP A 205 -20.90 -35.52 5.71
N SER A 206 -20.88 -36.43 4.74
CA SER A 206 -21.68 -36.35 3.52
C SER A 206 -23.19 -36.51 3.75
N GLU A 207 -23.61 -37.06 4.89
CA GLU A 207 -25.03 -37.19 5.27
C GLU A 207 -25.58 -35.89 5.88
N VAL A 208 -24.69 -34.96 6.27
CA VAL A 208 -25.05 -33.69 6.89
C VAL A 208 -25.10 -32.59 5.84
N ASN A 209 -26.13 -31.75 5.93
CA ASN A 209 -26.23 -30.55 5.10
C ASN A 209 -25.46 -29.40 5.78
N TRP A 210 -24.38 -28.97 5.15
CA TRP A 210 -23.50 -27.93 5.66
C TRP A 210 -23.76 -26.60 4.97
N THR A 211 -23.68 -25.51 5.72
CA THR A 211 -23.73 -24.15 5.20
C THR A 211 -22.43 -23.44 5.52
N LEU A 212 -21.83 -22.79 4.51
CA LEU A 212 -20.61 -22.02 4.67
C LEU A 212 -20.92 -20.59 5.11
N TYR A 213 -20.19 -20.12 6.11
CA TYR A 213 -20.21 -18.74 6.58
C TYR A 213 -18.80 -18.15 6.48
N LYS A 214 -18.73 -16.85 6.21
CA LYS A 214 -17.52 -16.04 6.27
C LYS A 214 -17.60 -15.04 7.42
N TRP A 215 -16.47 -14.72 8.03
CA TRP A 215 -16.40 -13.67 9.04
C TRP A 215 -16.36 -12.29 8.37
N ASP A 216 -17.24 -11.41 8.80
CA ASP A 216 -17.30 -10.02 8.35
C ASP A 216 -16.62 -9.13 9.41
N LEU A 217 -15.51 -8.49 9.02
CA LEU A 217 -14.70 -7.67 9.92
C LEU A 217 -15.30 -6.30 10.22
N ASP A 218 -16.21 -5.80 9.38
CA ASP A 218 -16.89 -4.52 9.61
C ASP A 218 -18.00 -4.66 10.65
N THR A 219 -18.76 -5.76 10.54
CA THR A 219 -19.92 -6.05 11.38
C THR A 219 -19.62 -6.99 12.55
N TRP A 220 -18.42 -7.58 12.58
CA TRP A 220 -17.97 -8.52 13.62
C TRP A 220 -18.90 -9.72 13.75
N SER A 221 -19.35 -10.25 12.62
CA SER A 221 -20.37 -11.30 12.59
C SER A 221 -20.14 -12.32 11.48
N TRP A 222 -20.67 -13.51 11.68
CA TRP A 222 -20.70 -14.55 10.66
C TRP A 222 -21.83 -14.24 9.66
N THR A 223 -21.46 -14.10 8.39
CA THR A 223 -22.40 -13.91 7.28
C THR A 223 -22.37 -15.14 6.38
N MET A 224 -23.51 -15.49 5.78
CA MET A 224 -23.57 -16.64 4.86
C MET A 224 -22.71 -16.33 3.63
N ALA A 225 -21.84 -17.26 3.26
CA ALA A 225 -20.99 -17.10 2.09
C ALA A 225 -21.82 -17.20 0.79
N GLU A 226 -21.48 -16.39 -0.21
CA GLU A 226 -22.12 -16.42 -1.52
C GLU A 226 -21.56 -17.55 -2.39
N ASP A 227 -22.32 -17.93 -3.43
CA ASP A 227 -21.86 -18.92 -4.42
C ASP A 227 -20.56 -18.43 -5.10
N GLY A 228 -19.52 -19.26 -5.10
CA GLY A 228 -18.20 -18.94 -5.64
C GLY A 228 -17.20 -18.34 -4.65
N PHE A 229 -17.59 -18.10 -3.39
CA PHE A 229 -16.66 -17.62 -2.36
C PHE A 229 -15.47 -18.56 -2.14
N LEU A 230 -15.67 -19.87 -2.28
CA LEU A 230 -14.58 -20.85 -2.18
C LEU A 230 -13.50 -20.68 -3.26
N ASP A 231 -13.87 -20.13 -4.42
CA ASP A 231 -12.95 -19.89 -5.53
C ASP A 231 -12.23 -18.53 -5.44
N SER A 232 -12.59 -17.70 -4.44
CA SER A 232 -11.92 -16.42 -4.20
C SER A 232 -10.57 -16.61 -3.50
N ASN A 233 -9.67 -15.65 -3.63
CA ASN A 233 -8.37 -15.67 -2.97
C ASN A 233 -8.55 -15.58 -1.46
N ALA A 234 -7.81 -16.41 -0.71
CA ALA A 234 -7.73 -16.33 0.73
C ALA A 234 -6.64 -15.35 1.14
N ASP A 235 -7.00 -14.36 1.96
CA ASP A 235 -6.06 -13.44 2.61
C ASP A 235 -5.99 -13.69 4.12
N HIS A 236 -5.18 -12.92 4.85
CA HIS A 236 -5.02 -13.05 6.31
C HIS A 236 -6.30 -12.76 7.13
N ASN A 237 -7.31 -12.16 6.52
CA ASN A 237 -8.60 -11.82 7.12
C ASN A 237 -9.69 -12.84 6.76
N THR A 238 -9.34 -13.87 5.99
CA THR A 238 -10.26 -14.89 5.54
C THR A 238 -10.49 -15.90 6.67
N HIS A 239 -11.64 -15.80 7.33
CA HIS A 239 -12.10 -16.79 8.32
C HIS A 239 -13.41 -17.40 7.87
N ILE A 240 -13.51 -18.73 7.99
CA ILE A 240 -14.64 -19.51 7.50
C ILE A 240 -15.22 -20.42 8.57
N ALA A 241 -16.51 -20.71 8.45
CA ALA A 241 -17.21 -21.63 9.33
C ALA A 241 -18.19 -22.50 8.55
N TRP A 242 -18.03 -23.81 8.66
CA TRP A 242 -19.03 -24.79 8.23
C TRP A 242 -20.00 -25.06 9.37
N VAL A 243 -21.29 -24.78 9.15
CA VAL A 243 -22.35 -24.99 10.15
C VAL A 243 -23.35 -26.01 9.64
N ALA A 244 -23.58 -27.07 10.43
CA ALA A 244 -24.59 -28.05 10.13
C ALA A 244 -26.01 -27.49 10.29
N GLN A 245 -26.94 -27.86 9.41
CA GLN A 245 -28.30 -27.28 9.33
C GLN A 245 -29.11 -27.31 10.65
N ASN A 246 -28.86 -28.28 11.53
CA ASN A 246 -29.58 -28.41 12.82
C ASN A 246 -28.76 -27.92 14.03
N ALA A 247 -27.59 -27.32 13.81
CA ALA A 247 -26.76 -26.82 14.89
C ALA A 247 -27.28 -25.48 15.43
N ASN A 248 -27.04 -25.23 16.72
CA ASN A 248 -27.30 -23.96 17.34
C ASN A 248 -26.20 -22.96 16.95
N PHE A 249 -26.48 -22.13 15.96
CA PHE A 249 -25.57 -21.08 15.46
C PHE A 249 -25.00 -20.18 16.56
N SER A 250 -25.74 -19.95 17.66
CA SER A 250 -25.27 -19.12 18.78
C SER A 250 -24.07 -19.73 19.53
N MET A 251 -23.76 -21.00 19.27
CA MET A 251 -22.60 -21.70 19.85
C MET A 251 -21.35 -21.60 18.97
N LEU A 252 -21.46 -20.95 17.80
CA LEU A 252 -20.33 -20.72 16.91
C LEU A 252 -19.38 -19.67 17.52
N PRO A 253 -18.10 -19.99 17.75
CA PRO A 253 -17.09 -19.02 18.18
C PRO A 253 -16.90 -17.88 17.18
N VAL A 254 -16.35 -16.76 17.64
CA VAL A 254 -15.98 -15.62 16.77
C VAL A 254 -14.87 -16.00 15.78
N GLY A 255 -14.85 -15.35 14.62
CA GLY A 255 -13.85 -15.58 13.57
C GLY A 255 -12.45 -15.11 13.94
N VAL A 256 -12.35 -14.06 14.77
CA VAL A 256 -11.10 -13.48 15.27
C VAL A 256 -11.19 -13.27 16.77
N ASP A 257 -10.15 -13.64 17.50
CA ASP A 257 -10.04 -13.41 18.94
C ASP A 257 -9.42 -12.03 19.21
N CYS A 258 -9.85 -11.34 20.28
CA CYS A 258 -9.27 -10.07 20.74
C CYS A 258 -9.11 -9.02 19.64
N ASN A 259 -10.10 -8.96 18.77
CA ASN A 259 -10.16 -8.04 17.64
C ASN A 259 -8.86 -7.93 16.81
N GLY A 260 -8.06 -9.00 16.77
CA GLY A 260 -6.79 -9.06 16.05
C GLY A 260 -5.67 -8.23 16.67
N LYS A 261 -5.83 -7.78 17.92
CA LYS A 261 -4.88 -6.92 18.67
C LYS A 261 -4.48 -7.54 20.01
N GLY A 262 -4.50 -8.86 20.09
CA GLY A 262 -4.12 -9.61 21.28
C GLY A 262 -4.46 -11.10 21.22
N TRP A 263 -4.29 -11.80 22.34
CA TRP A 263 -4.64 -13.22 22.49
C TRP A 263 -5.54 -13.47 23.70
N VAL A 264 -6.37 -14.51 23.64
CA VAL A 264 -7.28 -14.87 24.75
C VAL A 264 -6.55 -15.67 25.81
N MET A 265 -6.64 -15.23 27.07
CA MET A 265 -6.20 -15.93 28.27
C MET A 265 -7.40 -16.40 29.10
N GLY A 266 -7.36 -17.66 29.56
CA GLY A 266 -8.41 -18.26 30.38
C GLY A 266 -9.48 -19.02 29.58
N SER A 267 -10.51 -19.53 30.26
CA SER A 267 -11.61 -20.29 29.64
C SER A 267 -12.95 -20.04 30.33
N GLY A 268 -14.06 -20.27 29.60
CA GLY A 268 -15.42 -20.06 30.10
C GLY A 268 -15.72 -18.59 30.39
N SER A 269 -16.44 -18.31 31.48
CA SER A 269 -16.76 -16.93 31.92
C SER A 269 -15.55 -16.09 32.34
N ASN A 270 -14.35 -16.69 32.39
CA ASN A 270 -13.12 -16.04 32.84
C ASN A 270 -12.12 -15.77 31.70
N SER A 271 -12.51 -16.05 30.44
CA SER A 271 -11.69 -15.73 29.27
C SER A 271 -11.57 -14.21 29.10
N HIS A 272 -10.37 -13.72 28.86
CA HIS A 272 -10.12 -12.31 28.61
C HIS A 272 -8.94 -12.08 27.65
N CYS A 273 -8.96 -10.95 26.96
CA CYS A 273 -7.89 -10.55 26.06
C CYS A 273 -6.68 -10.02 26.82
N MET A 274 -5.52 -10.46 26.36
CA MET A 274 -4.21 -9.91 26.63
C MET A 274 -3.81 -9.16 25.36
N CYS A 275 -3.72 -7.85 25.46
CA CYS A 275 -3.55 -6.98 24.30
C CYS A 275 -2.06 -6.83 23.93
N ASP A 276 -1.81 -6.66 22.63
CA ASP A 276 -0.48 -6.39 22.10
C ASP A 276 -0.03 -4.97 22.47
N GLY A 277 1.28 -4.68 22.34
CA GLY A 277 1.85 -3.39 22.74
C GLY A 277 1.15 -2.19 22.09
N GLY A 278 0.79 -1.18 22.90
CA GLY A 278 0.02 -0.01 22.46
C GLY A 278 -1.50 -0.18 22.52
N TYR A 279 -1.98 -1.34 22.97
CA TYR A 279 -3.40 -1.62 23.18
C TYR A 279 -3.66 -2.05 24.63
N GLU A 280 -4.75 -1.58 25.21
CA GLU A 280 -5.26 -1.98 26.52
C GLU A 280 -6.66 -2.58 26.40
N ARG A 281 -7.03 -3.39 27.39
CA ARG A 281 -8.37 -3.94 27.45
C ARG A 281 -9.33 -2.88 28.03
N PRO A 282 -10.40 -2.49 27.33
CA PRO A 282 -11.34 -1.51 27.86
C PRO A 282 -12.12 -2.07 29.06
N ASP A 283 -12.47 -1.18 30.00
CA ASP A 283 -13.21 -1.57 31.20
C ASP A 283 -14.60 -2.09 30.86
N GLY A 284 -14.86 -3.36 31.19
CA GLY A 284 -16.15 -4.03 31.00
C GLY A 284 -16.26 -4.85 29.72
N GLU A 285 -15.35 -4.71 28.76
CA GLU A 285 -15.30 -5.56 27.57
C GLU A 285 -14.06 -6.45 27.60
N TRP A 286 -14.29 -7.71 27.97
CA TRP A 286 -13.19 -8.62 28.29
C TRP A 286 -12.56 -9.28 27.06
N LEU A 287 -13.19 -9.16 25.89
CA LEU A 287 -12.78 -9.82 24.64
C LEU A 287 -12.39 -8.83 23.54
N SER A 288 -12.02 -7.60 23.90
CA SER A 288 -11.57 -6.56 22.97
C SER A 288 -10.35 -5.82 23.50
N CYS A 289 -9.60 -5.19 22.61
CA CYS A 289 -8.40 -4.41 22.84
C CYS A 289 -8.57 -3.06 22.12
N VAL A 290 -8.35 -1.96 22.85
CA VAL A 290 -8.44 -0.59 22.35
C VAL A 290 -7.08 0.09 22.52
N LEU A 291 -6.83 1.20 21.84
CA LEU A 291 -5.55 1.90 21.98
C LEU A 291 -5.33 2.40 23.42
N GLU A 292 -4.12 2.24 23.93
CA GLU A 292 -3.74 2.75 25.26
C GLU A 292 -4.05 4.25 25.39
N GLY A 293 -4.78 4.63 26.44
CA GLY A 293 -5.16 6.02 26.70
C GLY A 293 -6.46 6.47 26.03
N THR A 294 -7.21 5.54 25.44
CA THR A 294 -8.60 5.77 25.01
C THR A 294 -9.62 5.43 26.10
N SER A 295 -9.17 4.85 27.22
CA SER A 295 -9.97 4.70 28.43
C SER A 295 -10.09 6.04 29.16
N ASP A 296 -11.33 6.47 29.42
CA ASP A 296 -11.63 7.74 30.10
C ASP A 296 -11.16 7.71 31.57
N GLU A 297 -9.95 8.18 31.85
CA GLU A 297 -9.59 8.73 33.16
C GLU A 297 -9.02 10.16 33.04
N GLU A 298 -9.78 11.11 33.58
CA GLU A 298 -9.44 12.52 33.70
C GLU A 298 -8.16 12.78 34.53
N ASN A 299 -7.42 13.79 34.07
CA ASN A 299 -6.65 14.78 34.84
C ASN A 299 -5.20 14.47 35.23
N GLY A 300 -4.29 14.81 34.30
CA GLY A 300 -2.88 15.10 34.61
C GLY A 300 -2.19 15.77 33.43
N THR A 301 -1.89 17.07 33.54
CA THR A 301 -1.11 17.81 32.55
C THR A 301 0.27 17.17 32.36
N ASN A 302 0.48 16.52 31.22
CA ASN A 302 1.74 15.96 30.80
C ASN A 302 2.73 17.08 30.42
N PRO A 303 3.89 17.22 31.09
CA PRO A 303 4.89 18.25 30.81
C PRO A 303 5.67 18.04 29.50
N HIS A 304 5.26 17.10 28.64
CA HIS A 304 5.78 16.90 27.29
C HIS A 304 4.95 17.58 26.19
N SER A 305 3.98 18.43 26.53
CA SER A 305 3.11 19.10 25.55
C SER A 305 3.77 20.23 24.73
N GLU A 306 5.07 20.50 24.89
CA GLU A 306 5.79 21.53 24.12
C GLU A 306 6.77 20.96 23.06
N SER A 307 6.75 19.67 22.78
CA SER A 307 7.54 19.09 21.66
C SER A 307 6.73 18.33 20.62
N LEU A 308 5.40 18.42 20.65
CA LEU A 308 4.52 17.77 19.67
C LEU A 308 3.82 18.78 18.75
N SER A 309 4.51 19.88 18.44
CA SER A 309 4.19 20.66 17.25
C SER A 309 4.94 20.08 16.06
N ASN A 310 4.20 19.35 15.23
CA ASN A 310 4.51 18.94 13.85
C ASN A 310 5.33 17.66 13.68
N TYR A 311 4.68 16.51 13.83
CA TYR A 311 4.96 15.36 12.97
C TYR A 311 3.63 14.80 12.49
N GLU A 312 3.20 15.25 11.31
CA GLU A 312 2.17 14.56 10.55
C GLU A 312 2.72 13.20 10.12
N VAL A 313 1.91 12.15 10.30
CA VAL A 313 2.15 10.81 9.78
C VAL A 313 2.18 10.90 8.26
N GLY A 314 3.35 10.69 7.65
CA GLY A 314 3.55 10.88 6.21
C GLY A 314 2.92 9.77 5.37
N HIS A 315 1.65 9.88 5.03
CA HIS A 315 1.00 9.18 3.90
C HIS A 315 1.41 9.80 2.54
N SER A 316 2.64 10.28 2.42
CA SER A 316 3.13 11.01 1.24
C SER A 316 4.20 10.19 0.52
N THR A 317 3.78 9.11 -0.13
CA THR A 317 4.60 8.50 -1.18
C THR A 317 4.74 9.49 -2.32
N VAL A 318 5.98 9.75 -2.72
CA VAL A 318 6.30 10.67 -3.82
C VAL A 318 6.61 9.85 -5.06
N THR A 319 5.97 10.20 -6.17
CA THR A 319 6.30 9.70 -7.50
C THR A 319 7.08 10.77 -8.23
N PHE A 320 8.29 10.43 -8.67
CA PHE A 320 9.17 11.34 -9.40
C PHE A 320 9.03 11.13 -10.91
N ILE A 321 9.12 12.21 -11.68
CA ILE A 321 9.26 12.16 -13.14
C ILE A 321 10.63 12.72 -13.50
N LEU A 322 11.44 11.89 -14.16
CA LEU A 322 12.73 12.27 -14.70
C LEU A 322 12.59 12.69 -16.16
N ASP A 323 13.32 13.71 -16.58
CA ASP A 323 13.49 13.99 -18.01
C ASP A 323 14.53 13.07 -18.66
N LYS A 324 14.68 13.25 -19.97
CA LYS A 324 15.63 12.53 -20.83
C LYS A 324 17.09 12.72 -20.41
N GLU A 325 17.42 13.76 -19.65
CA GLU A 325 18.76 13.98 -19.08
C GLU A 325 18.91 13.45 -17.65
N MET A 326 17.96 12.64 -17.17
CA MET A 326 17.96 12.03 -15.84
C MET A 326 17.84 13.06 -14.70
N ARG A 327 17.22 14.21 -14.93
CA ARG A 327 16.97 15.21 -13.87
C ARG A 327 15.60 14.99 -13.26
N LYS A 328 15.48 15.10 -11.94
CA LYS A 328 14.19 15.06 -11.23
C LYS A 328 13.40 16.33 -11.54
N ARG A 329 12.48 16.28 -12.50
CA ARG A 329 11.76 17.45 -13.00
C ARG A 329 10.47 17.73 -12.28
N ILE A 330 9.66 16.70 -12.06
CA ILE A 330 8.33 16.84 -11.50
C ILE A 330 8.15 15.81 -10.39
N ALA A 331 7.41 16.18 -9.35
CA ALA A 331 6.97 15.27 -8.29
C ALA A 331 5.44 15.30 -8.14
N TYR A 332 4.84 14.12 -8.06
CA TYR A 332 3.46 13.91 -7.66
C TYR A 332 3.43 13.28 -6.28
N THR A 333 2.47 13.69 -5.44
CA THR A 333 2.37 13.23 -4.04
C THR A 333 0.93 12.88 -3.71
N GLY A 334 0.73 11.90 -2.81
CA GLY A 334 -0.61 11.48 -2.43
C GLY A 334 -1.32 10.67 -3.52
N THR A 335 -2.64 10.51 -3.39
CA THR A 335 -3.49 9.75 -4.32
C THR A 335 -4.30 10.61 -5.29
N SER A 336 -4.44 11.92 -4.99
CA SER A 336 -5.35 12.83 -5.71
C SER A 336 -4.69 13.44 -6.94
N TRP A 337 -4.22 12.60 -7.86
CA TRP A 337 -3.58 13.06 -9.09
C TRP A 337 -4.63 13.54 -10.09
N ASP A 338 -4.37 14.66 -10.75
CA ASP A 338 -5.02 14.94 -12.03
C ASP A 338 -4.38 14.04 -13.09
N LEU A 339 -5.06 12.95 -13.46
CA LEU A 339 -4.51 11.92 -14.33
C LEU A 339 -4.30 12.42 -15.76
N GLU A 340 -5.19 13.27 -16.27
CA GLU A 340 -5.03 13.88 -17.60
C GLU A 340 -3.83 14.85 -17.56
N GLY A 341 -3.73 15.67 -16.51
CA GLY A 341 -2.58 16.54 -16.29
C GLY A 341 -1.26 15.77 -16.16
N PHE A 342 -1.27 14.63 -15.48
CA PHE A 342 -0.10 13.75 -15.35
C PHE A 342 0.38 13.23 -16.71
N VAL A 343 -0.53 12.78 -17.58
CA VAL A 343 -0.18 12.36 -18.95
C VAL A 343 0.38 13.53 -19.77
N VAL A 344 -0.23 14.72 -19.67
CA VAL A 344 0.25 15.92 -20.37
C VAL A 344 1.66 16.30 -19.93
N ASP A 345 1.97 16.21 -18.63
CA ASP A 345 3.30 16.47 -18.11
C ASP A 345 4.34 15.50 -18.72
N LEU A 346 4.01 14.21 -18.83
CA LEU A 346 4.87 13.19 -19.43
C LEU A 346 5.13 13.44 -20.92
N GLN A 347 4.07 13.74 -21.68
CA GLN A 347 4.15 14.06 -23.11
C GLN A 347 4.99 15.33 -23.34
N THR A 348 4.79 16.34 -22.49
CA THR A 348 5.55 17.60 -22.55
C THR A 348 7.04 17.35 -22.35
N LEU A 349 7.43 16.56 -21.34
CA LEU A 349 8.84 16.21 -21.13
C LEU A 349 9.42 15.32 -22.23
N ALA A 350 8.59 14.50 -22.88
CA ALA A 350 9.03 13.66 -23.97
C ALA A 350 9.31 14.47 -25.24
N ASP A 351 8.56 15.57 -25.46
CA ASP A 351 8.71 16.48 -26.60
C ASP A 351 9.86 17.50 -26.47
N GLU A 352 10.27 17.85 -25.23
CA GLU A 352 11.43 18.72 -24.96
C GLU A 352 12.73 18.24 -25.63
#